data_AF-A0A3M1VYF5-F1
#
_entry.id   AF-A0A3M1VYF5-F1
#
_cell.length_a   1.000
_cell.length_b   1.000
_cell.length_c   1.000
_cell.angle_alpha   90.00
_cell.angle_beta   90.00
_cell.angle_gamma   90.00
#
_symmetry.space_group_name_H-M   'P 1'
#
loop_
_entity.id
_entity.type
_entity.pdbx_description
1 polymer ?
#
loop_
_entity_poly.entity_id
_entity_poly.type
_entity_poly.pdbx_seq_one_letter_code
_entity_poly.pdbx_strand_id
1 'polypeptide(L)'
;QDPKTWGNGLLSVFQVLTWIEDRADKGGLGSTNYHLFRHHILDRGGPAITATGRALALLALATKGQTRAVRKALAGTPDVAGSGGIPAVHAWAFDQGAGTPADHLLVNFSGSTLQFDTASLGVTDGTPYRRASAPLSTATTDPGETEGAVASPLPLPPYSITVLRGRETAPAATPGEATGLRVVRFDAATGRMTIEYQPGCGAYAHTIAFGELTRVNVRDANWSGRECAIGRSGMYAWDTSSLPASLFFVVVARDAAAEGSYGTNSAGGERPPVSAPTACDLPQDLSRRCDTR
;
A
#
# COMPACT_ATOMS: atom_id res chain seq x y z
N GLN A 1 -5.59 30.58 11.25
CA GLN A 1 -4.60 29.67 10.65
C GLN A 1 -5.14 29.19 9.32
N ASP A 2 -4.31 28.91 8.32
CA ASP A 2 -4.75 28.36 7.04
C ASP A 2 -5.29 26.93 7.28
N PRO A 3 -6.57 26.65 6.92
CA PRO A 3 -7.20 25.35 7.19
C PRO A 3 -6.58 24.20 6.38
N LYS A 4 -5.66 24.47 5.46
CA LYS A 4 -4.97 23.46 4.66
C LYS A 4 -3.62 23.05 5.25
N THR A 5 -3.15 23.73 6.31
CA THR A 5 -1.88 23.44 6.95
C THR A 5 -1.81 22.07 7.59
N TRP A 6 -0.61 21.50 7.63
CA TRP A 6 -0.31 20.28 8.36
C TRP A 6 -0.62 20.44 9.84
N GLY A 7 -0.30 21.60 10.43
CA GLY A 7 -0.69 21.91 11.81
C GLY A 7 -2.20 21.86 12.03
N ASN A 8 -3.00 22.41 11.10
CA ASN A 8 -4.45 22.27 11.15
C ASN A 8 -4.92 20.81 10.95
N GLY A 9 -4.20 20.03 10.14
CA GLY A 9 -4.40 18.58 10.01
C GLY A 9 -4.20 17.83 11.31
N LEU A 10 -3.08 18.07 11.99
CA LEU A 10 -2.79 17.48 13.30
C LEU A 10 -3.82 17.90 14.35
N LEU A 11 -4.21 19.18 14.39
CA LEU A 11 -5.26 19.67 15.28
C LEU A 11 -6.61 18.98 15.01
N SER A 12 -6.98 18.81 13.74
CA SER A 12 -8.21 18.12 13.35
C SER A 12 -8.18 16.66 13.80
N VAL A 13 -7.06 15.96 13.61
CA VAL A 13 -6.88 14.58 14.10
C VAL A 13 -6.97 14.53 15.63
N PHE A 14 -6.31 15.45 16.33
CA PHE A 14 -6.40 15.55 17.80
C PHE A 14 -7.86 15.68 18.27
N GLN A 15 -8.63 16.60 17.67
CA GLN A 15 -10.04 16.81 18.02
C GLN A 15 -10.88 15.55 17.81
N VAL A 16 -10.67 14.84 16.69
CA VAL A 16 -11.38 13.57 16.44
C VAL A 16 -10.98 12.51 17.47
N LEU A 17 -9.70 12.40 17.81
CA LEU A 17 -9.24 11.44 18.82
C LEU A 17 -9.77 11.76 20.22
N THR A 18 -9.88 13.04 20.61
CA THR A 18 -10.52 13.44 21.87
C THR A 18 -12.01 13.07 21.89
N TRP A 19 -12.71 13.23 20.75
CA TRP A 19 -14.10 12.79 20.64
C TRP A 19 -14.24 11.26 20.71
N ILE A 20 -13.32 10.53 20.09
CA ILE A 20 -13.24 9.06 20.20
C ILE A 20 -12.99 8.67 21.66
N GLU A 21 -12.15 9.39 22.41
CA GLU A 21 -11.86 9.10 23.82
C GLU A 21 -13.11 9.15 24.71
N ASP A 22 -13.93 10.19 24.60
CA ASP A 22 -15.22 10.29 25.32
C ASP A 22 -16.20 9.12 25.01
N ARG A 23 -16.02 8.49 23.84
CA ARG A 23 -16.83 7.35 23.38
C ARG A 23 -16.21 6.00 23.65
N ALA A 24 -14.89 5.90 23.68
CA ALA A 24 -14.14 4.66 23.88
C ALA A 24 -14.44 4.06 25.26
N ASP A 25 -14.65 4.91 26.27
CA ASP A 25 -15.11 4.50 27.60
C ASP A 25 -16.49 3.83 27.58
N LYS A 26 -17.26 4.02 26.50
CA LYS A 26 -18.55 3.38 26.23
C LYS A 26 -18.44 2.21 25.24
N GLY A 27 -17.21 1.78 24.92
CA GLY A 27 -16.93 0.55 24.19
C GLY A 27 -17.07 0.61 22.66
N GLY A 28 -17.23 1.78 22.03
CA GLY A 28 -17.41 1.89 20.58
C GLY A 28 -16.72 3.08 19.93
N LEU A 29 -16.17 2.88 18.73
CA LEU A 29 -15.59 3.94 17.88
C LEU A 29 -16.67 4.92 17.37
N GLY A 30 -17.94 4.49 17.35
CA GLY A 30 -19.01 5.15 16.60
C GLY A 30 -18.79 5.01 15.08
N SER A 31 -19.74 5.51 14.28
CA SER A 31 -19.58 5.53 12.82
C SER A 31 -18.69 6.71 12.41
N THR A 32 -17.38 6.50 12.32
CA THR A 32 -16.46 7.51 11.75
C THR A 32 -16.32 7.28 10.25
N ASN A 33 -17.24 7.83 9.46
CA ASN A 33 -17.09 7.87 8.01
C ASN A 33 -16.36 9.15 7.63
N TYR A 34 -15.09 9.04 7.25
CA TYR A 34 -14.40 10.14 6.60
C TYR A 34 -14.80 10.20 5.13
N HIS A 35 -15.46 11.28 4.73
CA HIS A 35 -15.71 11.61 3.34
C HIS A 35 -14.70 12.67 2.90
N LEU A 36 -13.92 12.37 1.86
CA LEU A 36 -13.02 13.34 1.29
C LEU A 36 -13.82 14.35 0.45
N PHE A 37 -13.95 15.57 0.96
CA PHE A 37 -14.60 16.67 0.25
C PHE A 37 -13.63 17.37 -0.72
N ARG A 38 -14.17 18.04 -1.74
CA ARG A 38 -13.42 18.78 -2.77
C ARG A 38 -12.38 19.74 -2.16
N HIS A 39 -12.64 20.31 -0.99
CA HIS A 39 -11.72 21.23 -0.30
C HIS A 39 -10.41 20.60 0.19
N HIS A 40 -10.32 19.27 0.19
CA HIS A 40 -9.10 18.51 0.50
C HIS A 40 -8.30 18.10 -0.74
N ILE A 41 -8.75 18.46 -1.94
CA ILE A 41 -8.06 18.22 -3.21
C ILE A 41 -7.50 19.56 -3.71
N LEU A 42 -6.30 19.56 -4.26
CA LEU A 42 -5.73 20.69 -4.96
C LEU A 42 -6.24 20.70 -6.41
N ASP A 43 -6.84 21.79 -6.87
CA ASP A 43 -7.39 21.97 -8.24
C ASP A 43 -6.30 22.00 -9.36
N ARG A 44 -5.12 21.39 -9.16
CA ARG A 44 -3.95 21.50 -10.07
C ARG A 44 -3.74 20.28 -10.98
N GLY A 45 -4.80 19.71 -11.55
CA GLY A 45 -4.68 18.71 -12.63
C GLY A 45 -4.00 17.39 -12.26
N GLY A 46 -3.92 17.04 -10.97
CA GLY A 46 -3.40 15.76 -10.48
C GLY A 46 -4.04 15.37 -9.14
N PRO A 47 -3.88 14.12 -8.66
CA PRO A 47 -4.49 13.60 -7.44
C PRO A 47 -3.77 14.12 -6.17
N ALA A 48 -3.55 15.43 -6.07
CA ALA A 48 -2.83 16.01 -4.96
C ALA A 48 -3.83 16.42 -3.86
N ILE A 49 -3.65 15.89 -2.66
CA ILE A 49 -4.45 16.25 -1.49
C ILE A 49 -3.76 17.35 -0.68
N THR A 50 -4.52 18.13 0.09
CA THR A 50 -3.95 19.11 1.02
C THR A 50 -3.25 18.41 2.19
N ALA A 51 -2.39 19.13 2.93
CA ALA A 51 -1.72 18.55 4.10
C ALA A 51 -2.73 18.11 5.18
N THR A 52 -3.78 18.91 5.41
CA THR A 52 -4.93 18.50 6.23
C THR A 52 -5.64 17.27 5.67
N GLY A 53 -5.84 17.20 4.34
CA GLY A 53 -6.41 16.03 3.68
C GLY A 53 -5.59 14.76 3.91
N ARG A 54 -4.25 14.84 3.85
CA ARG A 54 -3.35 13.73 4.16
C ARG A 54 -3.45 13.26 5.61
N ALA A 55 -3.52 14.19 6.56
CA ALA A 55 -3.68 13.85 7.97
C ALA A 55 -4.97 13.05 8.23
N LEU A 56 -6.09 13.51 7.65
CA LEU A 56 -7.38 12.83 7.76
C LEU A 56 -7.41 11.51 7.00
N ALA A 57 -6.72 11.40 5.86
CA ALA A 57 -6.59 10.15 5.12
C ALA A 57 -5.86 9.06 5.92
N LEU A 58 -4.82 9.42 6.68
CA LEU A 58 -4.12 8.47 7.56
C LEU A 58 -4.99 8.04 8.76
N LEU A 59 -5.75 8.96 9.35
CA LEU A 59 -6.75 8.60 10.37
C LEU A 59 -7.82 7.66 9.81
N ALA A 60 -8.34 7.95 8.61
CA ALA A 60 -9.30 7.10 7.92
C ALA A 60 -8.70 5.71 7.62
N LEU A 61 -7.43 5.65 7.25
CA LEU A 61 -6.72 4.39 7.03
C LEU A 61 -6.70 3.54 8.30
N ALA A 62 -6.37 4.13 9.46
CA ALA A 62 -6.33 3.42 10.74
C ALA A 62 -7.72 2.94 11.22
N THR A 63 -8.77 3.68 10.89
CA THR A 63 -10.15 3.42 11.39
C THR A 63 -11.01 2.60 10.44
N LYS A 64 -10.57 2.38 9.19
CA LYS A 64 -11.38 1.74 8.14
C LYS A 64 -11.84 0.32 8.53
N GLY A 65 -13.15 0.18 8.69
CA GLY A 65 -13.80 -1.09 9.01
C GLY A 65 -13.56 -1.58 10.44
N GLN A 66 -13.06 -0.70 11.31
CA GLN A 66 -12.89 -0.95 12.74
C GLN A 66 -14.14 -0.52 13.49
N THR A 67 -14.46 -1.18 14.60
CA THR A 67 -15.66 -0.89 15.40
C THR A 67 -15.31 -0.45 16.82
N ARG A 68 -14.05 -0.65 17.22
CA ARG A 68 -13.54 -0.35 18.55
C ARG A 68 -12.25 0.47 18.45
N ALA A 69 -12.06 1.35 19.43
CA ALA A 69 -10.85 2.13 19.63
C ALA A 69 -10.37 1.96 21.07
N VAL A 70 -9.06 1.79 21.26
CA VAL A 70 -8.42 1.69 22.57
C VAL A 70 -7.23 2.62 22.59
N ARG A 71 -7.24 3.60 23.50
CA ARG A 71 -6.08 4.45 23.71
C ARG A 71 -4.93 3.62 24.31
N LYS A 72 -3.73 3.79 23.77
CA LYS A 72 -2.51 3.11 24.24
C LYS A 72 -1.65 4.12 24.98
N ALA A 73 -1.29 3.80 26.22
CA ALA A 73 -0.31 4.57 26.97
C ALA A 73 1.10 4.17 26.52
N LEU A 74 1.89 5.15 26.09
CA LEU A 74 3.29 4.95 25.73
C LEU A 74 4.18 5.47 26.86
N ALA A 75 4.95 4.57 27.47
CA ALA A 75 5.87 4.93 28.55
C ALA A 75 6.91 5.94 28.07
N GLY A 76 7.26 6.92 28.92
CA GLY A 76 8.31 7.91 28.63
C GLY A 76 7.92 8.98 27.61
N THR A 77 6.64 9.09 27.23
CA THR A 77 6.19 10.17 26.35
C THR A 77 6.25 11.50 27.10
N PRO A 78 7.04 12.49 26.64
CA PRO A 78 7.06 13.81 27.26
C PRO A 78 5.74 14.54 27.00
N ASP A 79 5.46 15.60 27.74
CA ASP A 79 4.35 16.50 27.39
C ASP A 79 4.75 17.45 26.26
N VAL A 80 3.77 17.88 25.47
CA VAL A 80 3.94 19.01 24.54
C VAL A 80 4.30 20.24 25.36
N ALA A 81 5.39 20.93 25.00
CA ALA A 81 5.85 22.11 25.71
C ALA A 81 4.75 23.17 25.83
N GLY A 82 4.50 23.65 27.06
CA GLY A 82 3.48 24.67 27.34
C GLY A 82 2.03 24.18 27.31
N SER A 83 1.77 22.88 27.13
CA SER A 83 0.41 22.34 27.04
C SER A 83 -0.28 22.09 28.38
N GLY A 84 0.47 22.07 29.49
CA GLY A 84 -0.07 21.75 30.81
C GLY A 84 -0.41 20.26 31.00
N GLY A 85 0.32 19.35 30.35
CA GLY A 85 0.17 17.91 30.57
C GLY A 85 -0.40 17.11 29.39
N ILE A 86 -0.45 17.69 28.18
CA ILE A 86 -0.88 16.94 26.99
C ILE A 86 0.31 16.10 26.51
N PRO A 87 0.19 14.77 26.43
CA PRO A 87 1.27 13.91 25.95
C PRO A 87 1.68 14.29 24.51
N ALA A 88 2.97 14.32 24.26
CA ALA A 88 3.55 14.58 22.94
C ALA A 88 3.14 13.53 21.90
N VAL A 89 2.78 12.32 22.34
CA VAL A 89 2.30 11.26 21.45
C VAL A 89 0.94 10.75 21.89
N HIS A 90 0.02 10.74 20.93
CA HIS A 90 -1.25 10.04 21.07
C HIS A 90 -1.16 8.72 20.30
N ALA A 91 -1.32 7.61 21.02
CA ALA A 91 -1.33 6.27 20.43
C ALA A 91 -2.70 5.62 20.62
N TRP A 92 -3.19 5.00 19.55
CA TRP A 92 -4.49 4.35 19.49
C TRP A 92 -4.38 3.01 18.78
N ALA A 93 -5.13 2.03 19.24
CA ALA A 93 -5.38 0.77 18.54
C ALA A 93 -6.84 0.73 18.11
N PHE A 94 -7.08 0.35 16.85
CA PHE A 94 -8.41 0.22 16.26
C PHE A 94 -8.62 -1.22 15.79
N ASP A 95 -9.67 -1.85 16.31
CA ASP A 95 -9.95 -3.27 16.08
C ASP A 95 -11.45 -3.55 15.90
N GLN A 96 -11.79 -4.82 15.65
CA GLN A 96 -13.17 -5.31 15.54
C GLN A 96 -13.64 -6.09 16.78
N GLY A 97 -12.85 -6.10 17.85
CA GLY A 97 -13.08 -6.89 19.06
C GLY A 97 -11.90 -7.79 19.45
N ALA A 98 -12.09 -8.55 20.53
CA ALA A 98 -11.07 -9.43 21.09
C ALA A 98 -10.53 -10.44 20.06
N GLY A 99 -9.21 -10.59 20.01
CA GLY A 99 -8.53 -11.51 19.10
C GLY A 99 -8.43 -11.05 17.65
N THR A 100 -9.02 -9.89 17.29
CA THR A 100 -8.80 -9.30 15.97
C THR A 100 -7.54 -8.44 15.99
N PRO A 101 -6.68 -8.53 14.96
CA PRO A 101 -5.48 -7.73 14.97
C PRO A 101 -5.82 -6.24 14.74
N ALA A 102 -5.13 -5.37 15.48
CA ALA A 102 -5.47 -3.95 15.55
C ALA A 102 -4.60 -3.09 14.62
N ASP A 103 -5.21 -2.15 13.88
CA ASP A 103 -4.45 -1.07 13.26
C ASP A 103 -4.07 -0.05 14.35
N HIS A 104 -2.83 0.42 14.34
CA HIS A 104 -2.36 1.41 15.31
C HIS A 104 -2.14 2.75 14.64
N LEU A 105 -2.57 3.82 15.31
CA LEU A 105 -2.29 5.20 14.92
C LEU A 105 -1.42 5.84 16.00
N LEU A 106 -0.28 6.38 15.60
CA LEU A 106 0.61 7.17 16.44
C LEU A 106 0.70 8.58 15.87
N VAL A 107 0.43 9.58 16.70
CA VAL A 107 0.53 10.99 16.31
C VAL A 107 1.55 11.67 17.20
N ASN A 108 2.69 12.09 16.64
CA ASN A 108 3.69 12.87 17.36
C ASN A 108 3.42 14.36 17.15
N PHE A 109 3.03 15.06 18.22
CA PHE A 109 2.78 16.50 18.25
C PHE A 109 4.02 17.32 18.64
N SER A 110 5.15 16.70 18.98
CA SER A 110 6.37 17.42 19.33
C SER A 110 7.16 17.88 18.11
N GLY A 111 8.04 18.86 18.35
CA GLY A 111 9.05 19.31 17.39
C GLY A 111 10.30 18.44 17.32
N SER A 112 10.32 17.28 18.00
CA SER A 112 11.48 16.37 18.05
C SER A 112 11.13 14.97 17.57
N THR A 113 12.13 14.23 17.08
CA THR A 113 11.97 12.80 16.82
C THR A 113 11.92 12.07 18.16
N LEU A 114 10.90 11.24 18.34
CA LEU A 114 10.75 10.37 19.52
C LEU A 114 10.97 8.92 19.10
N GLN A 115 11.49 8.11 20.02
CA GLN A 115 11.80 6.69 19.80
C GLN A 115 10.89 5.86 20.71
N PHE A 116 10.20 4.86 20.16
CA PHE A 116 9.27 4.03 20.92
C PHE A 116 9.54 2.55 20.76
N ASP A 117 9.44 1.83 21.87
CA ASP A 117 9.39 0.37 21.84
C ASP A 117 7.99 -0.08 21.41
N THR A 118 7.95 -0.76 20.27
CA THR A 118 6.72 -1.28 19.65
C THR A 118 6.15 -2.50 20.38
N ALA A 119 6.92 -3.13 21.27
CA ALA A 119 6.41 -4.23 22.10
C ALA A 119 5.20 -3.80 22.96
N SER A 120 5.20 -2.55 23.45
CA SER A 120 4.10 -1.97 24.22
C SER A 120 2.78 -1.85 23.44
N LEU A 121 2.86 -1.85 22.11
CA LEU A 121 1.71 -1.82 21.20
C LEU A 121 1.24 -3.22 20.82
N GLY A 122 1.98 -4.28 21.17
CA GLY A 122 1.74 -5.62 20.66
C GLY A 122 2.00 -5.74 19.16
N VAL A 123 2.91 -4.90 18.62
CA VAL A 123 3.29 -4.87 17.21
C VAL A 123 4.66 -5.53 17.04
N THR A 124 4.78 -6.46 16.10
CA THR A 124 6.03 -7.16 15.82
C THR A 124 6.90 -6.39 14.83
N ASP A 125 8.22 -6.60 14.88
CA ASP A 125 9.13 -6.16 13.83
C ASP A 125 8.67 -6.71 12.46
N GLY A 126 8.91 -5.93 11.41
CA GLY A 126 8.42 -6.22 10.06
C GLY A 126 6.99 -5.71 9.78
N THR A 127 6.21 -5.33 10.80
CA THR A 127 4.84 -4.82 10.59
C THR A 127 4.86 -3.62 9.64
N PRO A 128 4.10 -3.61 8.53
CA PRO A 128 4.14 -2.50 7.60
C PRO A 128 3.54 -1.24 8.23
N TYR A 129 4.15 -0.09 7.92
CA TYR A 129 3.64 1.21 8.31
C TYR A 129 3.51 2.16 7.13
N ARG A 130 2.63 3.14 7.32
CA ARG A 130 2.45 4.31 6.47
C ARG A 130 2.60 5.57 7.31
N ARG A 131 3.38 6.54 6.84
CA ARG A 131 3.72 7.74 7.64
C ARG A 131 3.81 9.00 6.80
N ALA A 132 3.30 10.09 7.36
CA ALA A 132 3.54 11.44 6.87
C ALA A 132 4.07 12.34 8.01
N SER A 133 4.94 13.28 7.67
CA SER A 133 5.50 14.27 8.57
C SER A 133 5.82 15.53 7.78
N ALA A 134 5.56 16.70 8.36
CA ALA A 134 5.91 17.97 7.78
C ALA A 134 5.97 19.07 8.85
N PRO A 135 6.64 20.21 8.58
CA PRO A 135 6.49 21.41 9.40
C PRO A 135 5.02 21.83 9.53
N LEU A 136 4.65 22.38 10.69
CA LEU A 136 3.27 22.80 10.98
C LEU A 136 2.71 23.81 9.96
N SER A 137 3.57 24.62 9.34
CA SER A 137 3.21 25.66 8.36
C SER A 137 2.98 25.13 6.94
N THR A 138 3.20 23.85 6.65
CA THR A 138 3.03 23.26 5.32
C THR A 138 1.56 23.26 4.90
N ALA A 139 1.15 24.18 4.01
CA ALA A 139 -0.26 24.44 3.68
C ALA A 139 -0.78 23.81 2.39
N THR A 140 0.01 23.81 1.33
CA THR A 140 -0.51 23.59 -0.04
C THR A 140 0.16 22.46 -0.80
N THR A 141 1.09 21.76 -0.18
CA THR A 141 1.72 20.57 -0.72
C THR A 141 1.31 19.37 0.13
N ASP A 142 0.90 18.30 -0.53
CA ASP A 142 0.84 17.00 0.11
C ASP A 142 2.20 16.72 0.77
N PRO A 143 2.26 16.49 2.09
CA PRO A 143 3.54 16.22 2.77
C PRO A 143 4.16 14.89 2.30
N GLY A 144 3.47 14.14 1.44
CA GLY A 144 3.90 12.87 0.93
C GLY A 144 3.67 11.78 1.98
N GLU A 145 3.79 10.55 1.53
CA GLU A 145 3.69 9.39 2.39
C GLU A 145 4.93 8.52 2.21
N THR A 146 5.45 8.04 3.32
CA THR A 146 6.53 7.06 3.37
C THR A 146 5.97 5.74 3.84
N GLU A 147 6.32 4.67 3.14
CA GLU A 147 6.02 3.30 3.54
C GLU A 147 7.29 2.66 4.09
N GLY A 148 7.13 1.72 5.02
CA GLY A 148 8.25 0.98 5.58
C GLY A 148 7.76 -0.18 6.44
N ALA A 149 8.71 -0.80 7.13
CA ALA A 149 8.45 -1.87 8.09
C ALA A 149 8.93 -1.45 9.48
N VAL A 150 8.16 -1.82 10.51
CA VAL A 150 8.52 -1.57 11.91
C VAL A 150 9.85 -2.24 12.22
N ALA A 151 10.73 -1.49 12.88
CA ALA A 151 11.87 -1.99 13.62
C ALA A 151 11.82 -1.36 15.01
N SER A 152 12.18 -2.09 16.06
CA SER A 152 12.30 -1.54 17.41
C SER A 152 13.72 -1.02 17.66
N PRO A 153 13.91 0.25 18.08
CA PRO A 153 12.87 1.24 18.35
C PRO A 153 12.31 1.89 17.08
N LEU A 154 11.00 2.22 17.09
CA LEU A 154 10.33 2.89 15.99
C LEU A 154 10.52 4.42 16.10
N PRO A 155 11.18 5.07 15.12
CA PRO A 155 11.30 6.52 15.10
C PRO A 155 9.98 7.17 14.66
N LEU A 156 9.46 8.08 15.49
CA LEU A 156 8.37 8.99 15.16
C LEU A 156 8.94 10.39 14.91
N PRO A 157 9.06 10.83 13.64
CA PRO A 157 9.55 12.17 13.30
C PRO A 157 8.70 13.27 13.95
N PRO A 158 9.23 14.51 14.04
CA PRO A 158 8.46 15.66 14.50
C PRO A 158 7.15 15.81 13.73
N TYR A 159 6.08 16.23 14.40
CA TYR A 159 4.80 16.54 13.78
C TYR A 159 4.37 15.45 12.78
N SER A 160 4.27 14.21 13.22
CA SER A 160 4.04 13.06 12.32
C SER A 160 2.78 12.29 12.66
N ILE A 161 2.21 11.64 11.64
CA ILE A 161 1.18 10.62 11.81
C ILE A 161 1.75 9.33 11.21
N THR A 162 1.77 8.27 12.01
CA THR A 162 2.22 6.93 11.62
C THR A 162 1.10 5.93 11.85
N VAL A 163 0.74 5.16 10.83
CA VAL A 163 -0.24 4.08 10.90
C VAL A 163 0.49 2.75 10.78
N LEU A 164 0.45 1.92 11.82
CA LEU A 164 0.95 0.54 11.80
C LEU A 164 -0.21 -0.38 11.50
N ARG A 165 -0.10 -1.21 10.48
CA ARG A 165 -1.20 -2.08 10.05
C ARG A 165 -1.05 -3.42 10.76
N GLY A 166 -1.70 -3.54 11.91
CA GLY A 166 -1.61 -4.75 12.72
C GLY A 166 -2.60 -5.82 12.29
N ARG A 167 -3.65 -5.51 11.49
CA ARG A 167 -4.35 -6.52 10.68
C ARG A 167 -3.28 -7.36 10.02
N GLU A 168 -3.18 -8.59 10.53
CA GLU A 168 -2.45 -9.72 9.99
C GLU A 168 -2.32 -9.45 8.51
N THR A 169 -1.10 -9.46 8.00
CA THR A 169 -0.92 -9.89 6.62
C THR A 169 -1.65 -11.22 6.56
N ALA A 170 -2.96 -11.23 6.27
CA ALA A 170 -3.62 -12.33 5.63
C ALA A 170 -2.62 -12.59 4.51
N PRO A 171 -1.83 -13.67 4.64
CA PRO A 171 -0.52 -13.74 4.05
C PRO A 171 -0.69 -13.34 2.61
N ALA A 172 -0.03 -12.24 2.24
CA ALA A 172 -0.46 -11.37 1.14
C ALA A 172 -1.00 -12.27 0.04
N ALA A 173 -2.31 -12.17 -0.24
CA ALA A 173 -2.94 -13.08 -1.20
C ALA A 173 -2.03 -13.10 -2.42
N THR A 174 -1.56 -14.30 -2.77
CA THR A 174 -0.50 -14.39 -3.77
C THR A 174 -1.05 -13.78 -5.04
N PRO A 175 -0.22 -13.01 -5.79
CA PRO A 175 -0.71 -12.29 -6.94
C PRO A 175 -1.56 -13.21 -7.83
N GLY A 176 -2.78 -12.77 -8.15
CA GLY A 176 -3.67 -13.54 -9.01
C GLY A 176 -3.20 -13.59 -10.47
N GLU A 177 -3.99 -14.16 -11.35
CA GLU A 177 -3.79 -14.12 -12.79
C GLU A 177 -4.21 -12.77 -13.36
N ALA A 178 -3.37 -12.20 -14.22
CA ALA A 178 -3.77 -11.08 -15.05
C ALA A 178 -4.73 -11.59 -16.14
N THR A 179 -5.88 -10.94 -16.30
CA THR A 179 -6.93 -11.40 -17.22
C THR A 179 -7.19 -10.39 -18.33
N GLY A 180 -8.01 -10.73 -19.32
CA GLY A 180 -8.41 -9.79 -20.37
C GLY A 180 -7.26 -9.26 -21.24
N LEU A 181 -6.14 -9.99 -21.30
CA LEU A 181 -4.96 -9.62 -22.06
C LEU A 181 -5.28 -9.51 -23.56
N ARG A 182 -4.97 -8.36 -24.16
CA ARG A 182 -5.06 -8.15 -25.61
C ARG A 182 -4.05 -7.12 -26.09
N VAL A 183 -3.64 -7.26 -27.35
CA VAL A 183 -2.86 -6.22 -28.07
C VAL A 183 -3.86 -5.19 -28.60
N VAL A 184 -3.70 -3.92 -28.19
CA VAL A 184 -4.59 -2.82 -28.61
C VAL A 184 -4.00 -1.94 -29.69
N ARG A 185 -2.67 -1.97 -29.87
CA ARG A 185 -1.97 -1.25 -30.93
C ARG A 185 -0.66 -1.94 -31.28
N PHE A 186 -0.30 -1.95 -32.56
CA PHE A 186 1.02 -2.35 -33.03
C PHE A 186 1.50 -1.36 -34.09
N ASP A 187 2.70 -0.81 -33.88
CA ASP A 187 3.38 0.02 -34.85
C ASP A 187 4.48 -0.80 -35.53
N ALA A 188 4.22 -1.21 -36.76
CA ALA A 188 5.13 -2.04 -37.54
C ALA A 188 6.45 -1.32 -37.91
N ALA A 189 6.46 0.02 -37.95
CA ALA A 189 7.66 0.77 -38.29
C ALA A 189 8.66 0.80 -37.12
N THR A 190 8.14 0.85 -35.89
CA THR A 190 8.97 0.95 -34.67
C THR A 190 9.07 -0.37 -33.89
N GLY A 191 8.23 -1.36 -34.21
CA GLY A 191 8.10 -2.57 -33.41
C GLY A 191 7.44 -2.31 -32.04
N ARG A 192 6.72 -1.19 -31.87
CA ARG A 192 6.10 -0.86 -30.59
C ARG A 192 4.72 -1.51 -30.48
N MET A 193 4.53 -2.34 -29.47
CA MET A 193 3.27 -3.01 -29.14
C MET A 193 2.64 -2.36 -27.90
N THR A 194 1.36 -2.01 -27.95
CA THR A 194 0.60 -1.62 -26.75
C THR A 194 -0.33 -2.75 -26.37
N ILE A 195 -0.20 -3.20 -25.12
CA ILE A 195 -1.05 -4.23 -24.53
C ILE A 195 -1.97 -3.63 -23.47
N GLU A 196 -3.15 -4.23 -23.34
CA GLU A 196 -4.10 -3.95 -22.28
C GLU A 196 -4.43 -5.26 -21.56
N TYR A 197 -4.55 -5.21 -20.24
CA TYR A 197 -4.87 -6.33 -19.38
C TYR A 197 -5.59 -5.83 -18.12
N GLN A 198 -6.39 -6.70 -17.51
CA GLN A 198 -6.90 -6.49 -16.17
C GLN A 198 -5.84 -6.93 -15.15
N PRO A 199 -5.39 -6.04 -14.26
CA PRO A 199 -4.41 -6.39 -13.23
C PRO A 199 -4.86 -7.58 -12.38
N GLY A 200 -3.90 -8.44 -12.05
CA GLY A 200 -4.12 -9.49 -11.06
C GLY A 200 -4.43 -8.87 -9.70
N CYS A 201 -5.33 -9.51 -8.94
CA CYS A 201 -5.58 -9.11 -7.56
C CYS A 201 -4.30 -9.29 -6.71
N GLY A 202 -4.12 -8.46 -5.68
CA GLY A 202 -2.92 -8.50 -4.83
C GLY A 202 -1.62 -8.02 -5.50
N ALA A 203 -1.63 -7.75 -6.80
CA ALA A 203 -0.43 -7.40 -7.56
C ALA A 203 0.06 -5.97 -7.25
N TYR A 204 1.34 -5.85 -6.94
CA TYR A 204 2.03 -4.56 -6.87
C TYR A 204 2.52 -4.11 -8.26
N ALA A 205 2.90 -5.06 -9.10
CA ALA A 205 3.37 -4.86 -10.46
C ALA A 205 3.07 -6.10 -11.33
N HIS A 206 3.46 -6.05 -12.60
CA HIS A 206 3.38 -7.18 -13.52
C HIS A 206 4.71 -7.36 -14.26
N THR A 207 4.91 -8.55 -14.80
CA THR A 207 6.03 -8.91 -15.67
C THR A 207 5.48 -9.53 -16.94
N ILE A 208 6.06 -9.23 -18.10
CA ILE A 208 5.79 -9.97 -19.33
C ILE A 208 6.80 -11.10 -19.41
N ALA A 209 6.34 -12.35 -19.55
CA ALA A 209 7.20 -13.46 -19.94
C ALA A 209 6.91 -13.79 -21.41
N PHE A 210 7.95 -13.93 -22.23
CA PHE A 210 7.78 -14.07 -23.68
C PHE A 210 8.73 -15.11 -24.28
N GLY A 211 8.37 -15.62 -25.46
CA GLY A 211 9.15 -16.56 -26.25
C GLY A 211 8.84 -16.44 -27.74
N GLU A 212 9.69 -17.03 -28.60
CA GLU A 212 9.41 -17.11 -30.04
C GLU A 212 8.17 -17.97 -30.31
N LEU A 213 7.25 -17.48 -31.16
CA LEU A 213 6.01 -18.15 -31.52
C LEU A 213 6.26 -19.36 -32.42
N THR A 214 6.67 -20.47 -31.80
CA THR A 214 6.74 -21.78 -32.44
C THR A 214 5.81 -22.75 -31.72
N ARG A 215 5.35 -23.79 -32.42
CA ARG A 215 4.50 -24.83 -31.81
C ARG A 215 5.13 -25.46 -30.57
N VAL A 216 6.45 -25.71 -30.63
CA VAL A 216 7.20 -26.31 -29.53
C VAL A 216 7.25 -25.35 -28.34
N ASN A 217 7.60 -24.08 -28.57
CA ASN A 217 7.74 -23.13 -27.48
C ASN A 217 6.43 -22.81 -26.77
N VAL A 218 5.31 -22.70 -27.50
CA VAL A 218 3.98 -22.46 -26.90
C VAL A 218 3.49 -23.66 -26.09
N ARG A 219 3.74 -24.88 -26.59
CA ARG A 219 3.32 -26.12 -25.93
C ARG A 219 4.11 -26.36 -24.65
N ASP A 220 5.43 -26.20 -24.74
CA ASP A 220 6.36 -26.55 -23.67
C ASP A 220 6.69 -25.34 -22.77
N ALA A 221 6.10 -24.18 -23.06
CA ALA A 221 6.36 -22.91 -22.37
C ALA A 221 7.85 -22.54 -22.37
N ASN A 222 8.52 -22.68 -23.52
CA ASN A 222 9.92 -22.30 -23.67
C ASN A 222 10.03 -20.78 -23.77
N TRP A 223 10.31 -20.14 -22.64
CA TRP A 223 10.49 -18.70 -22.52
C TRP A 223 11.88 -18.29 -23.04
N SER A 224 11.96 -17.19 -23.79
CA SER A 224 13.22 -16.60 -24.26
C SER A 224 13.62 -15.34 -23.49
N GLY A 225 12.70 -14.73 -22.73
CA GLY A 225 12.99 -13.52 -21.97
C GLY A 225 11.83 -12.99 -21.14
N ARG A 226 12.09 -11.87 -20.45
CA ARG A 226 11.14 -11.17 -19.60
C ARG A 226 11.25 -9.66 -19.73
N GLU A 227 10.13 -8.97 -19.60
CA GLU A 227 10.04 -7.52 -19.41
C GLU A 227 9.50 -7.24 -18.01
N CYS A 228 10.36 -6.71 -17.15
CA CYS A 228 10.08 -6.60 -15.72
C CYS A 228 9.29 -5.33 -15.38
N ALA A 229 8.47 -5.42 -14.33
CA ALA A 229 7.88 -4.25 -13.67
C ALA A 229 7.10 -3.29 -14.59
N ILE A 230 6.26 -3.83 -15.48
CA ILE A 230 5.42 -3.06 -16.42
C ILE A 230 4.29 -2.24 -15.75
N GLY A 231 4.34 -2.10 -14.42
CA GLY A 231 3.38 -1.37 -13.60
C GLY A 231 2.12 -2.17 -13.24
N ARG A 232 1.09 -1.43 -12.82
CA ARG A 232 -0.22 -1.95 -12.37
C ARG A 232 -1.41 -1.28 -13.07
N SER A 233 -1.15 -0.47 -14.09
CA SER A 233 -2.14 0.35 -14.78
C SER A 233 -3.10 -0.47 -15.63
N GLY A 234 -2.76 -1.72 -15.97
CA GLY A 234 -3.49 -2.52 -16.94
C GLY A 234 -3.19 -2.14 -18.40
N MET A 235 -2.20 -1.28 -18.65
CA MET A 235 -1.79 -0.89 -19.99
C MET A 235 -0.29 -0.64 -20.04
N TYR A 236 0.38 -1.19 -21.06
CA TYR A 236 1.82 -1.04 -21.23
C TYR A 236 2.20 -0.91 -22.71
N ALA A 237 3.14 -0.01 -22.99
CA ALA A 237 3.69 0.18 -24.32
C ALA A 237 5.10 -0.44 -24.37
N TRP A 238 5.17 -1.60 -24.99
CA TRP A 238 6.33 -2.48 -25.05
C TRP A 238 7.09 -2.28 -26.37
N ASP A 239 8.40 -2.10 -26.29
CA ASP A 239 9.28 -2.11 -27.45
C ASP A 239 9.69 -3.55 -27.75
N THR A 240 9.24 -4.09 -28.89
CA THR A 240 9.55 -5.46 -29.31
C THR A 240 10.57 -5.50 -30.45
N SER A 241 11.23 -4.38 -30.77
CA SER A 241 12.14 -4.28 -31.93
C SER A 241 13.37 -5.19 -31.84
N SER A 242 13.79 -5.56 -30.63
CA SER A 242 14.92 -6.47 -30.36
C SER A 242 14.50 -7.92 -30.12
N LEU A 243 13.20 -8.23 -30.20
CA LEU A 243 12.62 -9.53 -29.89
C LEU A 243 12.41 -10.37 -31.16
N PRO A 244 12.11 -11.68 -31.04
CA PRO A 244 11.76 -12.49 -32.20
C PRO A 244 10.62 -11.89 -33.01
N ALA A 245 10.66 -12.04 -34.33
CA ALA A 245 9.69 -11.45 -35.26
C ALA A 245 8.24 -11.95 -35.03
N SER A 246 8.08 -13.14 -34.47
CA SER A 246 6.81 -13.67 -34.01
C SER A 246 6.98 -14.19 -32.59
N LEU A 247 6.11 -13.75 -31.69
CA LEU A 247 6.24 -14.00 -30.25
C LEU A 247 4.93 -14.47 -29.64
N PHE A 248 5.04 -15.32 -28.62
CA PHE A 248 3.98 -15.56 -27.65
C PHE A 248 4.41 -14.95 -26.32
N PHE A 249 3.44 -14.52 -25.52
CA PHE A 249 3.73 -13.92 -24.22
C PHE A 249 2.55 -14.07 -23.26
N VAL A 250 2.85 -13.93 -21.97
CA VAL A 250 1.88 -13.82 -20.88
C VAL A 250 2.21 -12.63 -20.02
N VAL A 251 1.21 -12.07 -19.34
CA VAL A 251 1.40 -11.06 -18.30
C VAL A 251 1.20 -11.74 -16.96
N VAL A 252 2.23 -11.72 -16.13
CA VAL A 252 2.26 -12.38 -14.82
C VAL A 252 2.15 -11.30 -13.76
N ALA A 253 1.14 -11.40 -12.90
CA ALA A 253 1.02 -10.50 -11.77
C ALA A 253 2.09 -10.84 -10.73
N ARG A 254 2.62 -9.83 -10.04
CA ARG A 254 3.65 -10.04 -9.01
C ARG A 254 3.53 -9.07 -7.86
N ASP A 255 4.13 -9.45 -6.74
CA ASP A 255 4.40 -8.56 -5.62
C ASP A 255 5.92 -8.42 -5.38
N ALA A 256 6.33 -8.10 -4.17
CA ALA A 256 7.74 -7.95 -3.81
C ALA A 256 8.47 -9.29 -3.60
N ALA A 257 7.73 -10.40 -3.43
CA ALA A 257 8.25 -11.69 -2.98
C ALA A 257 7.88 -12.85 -3.91
N ALA A 258 6.78 -12.76 -4.65
CA ALA A 258 6.24 -13.85 -5.44
C ALA A 258 5.63 -13.41 -6.78
N GLU A 259 5.56 -14.38 -7.69
CA GLU A 259 4.81 -14.33 -8.92
C GLU A 259 3.52 -15.13 -8.83
N GLY A 260 2.51 -14.65 -9.55
CA GLY A 260 1.22 -15.29 -9.67
C GLY A 260 1.17 -16.35 -10.77
N SER A 261 -0.03 -16.56 -11.29
CA SER A 261 -0.27 -17.53 -12.34
C SER A 261 0.25 -17.05 -13.70
N TYR A 262 0.81 -18.00 -14.45
CA TYR A 262 1.16 -17.89 -15.88
C TYR A 262 0.01 -18.34 -16.78
N GLY A 263 -1.14 -18.66 -16.19
CA GLY A 263 -2.31 -19.25 -16.83
C GLY A 263 -2.23 -20.77 -16.92
N THR A 264 -3.38 -21.40 -17.12
CA THR A 264 -3.50 -22.86 -17.26
C THR A 264 -3.43 -23.30 -18.71
N ASN A 265 -2.91 -24.51 -18.95
CA ASN A 265 -3.03 -25.19 -20.24
C ASN A 265 -4.46 -25.75 -20.44
N SER A 266 -4.71 -26.37 -21.60
CA SER A 266 -6.03 -26.94 -21.93
C SER A 266 -6.47 -28.10 -21.03
N ALA A 267 -5.56 -28.69 -20.26
CA ALA A 267 -5.86 -29.71 -19.26
C ALA A 267 -6.07 -29.12 -17.85
N GLY A 268 -6.07 -27.79 -17.72
CA GLY A 268 -6.20 -27.08 -16.44
C GLY A 268 -4.92 -27.06 -15.60
N GLY A 269 -3.80 -27.59 -16.11
CA GLY A 269 -2.52 -27.54 -15.41
C GLY A 269 -1.85 -26.18 -15.57
N GLU A 270 -1.30 -25.65 -14.47
CA GLU A 270 -0.53 -24.40 -14.49
C GLU A 270 0.66 -24.47 -15.46
N ARG A 271 0.91 -23.39 -16.21
CA ARG A 271 2.13 -23.26 -17.03
C ARG A 271 3.35 -23.06 -16.13
N PRO A 272 4.48 -23.72 -16.43
CA PRO A 272 5.68 -23.59 -15.62
C PRO A 272 6.21 -22.15 -15.66
N PRO A 273 6.77 -21.64 -14.54
CA PRO A 273 7.37 -20.31 -14.51
C PRO A 273 8.62 -20.24 -15.40
N VAL A 274 9.12 -19.03 -15.62
CA VAL A 274 10.38 -18.83 -16.35
C VAL A 274 11.52 -19.45 -15.54
N SER A 275 12.25 -20.40 -16.13
CA SER A 275 13.32 -21.14 -15.46
C SER A 275 14.72 -20.54 -15.64
N ALA A 276 14.84 -19.44 -16.40
CA ALA A 276 16.12 -18.82 -16.72
C ALA A 276 16.37 -17.64 -15.78
N PRO A 277 17.50 -17.60 -15.02
CA PRO A 277 17.79 -16.55 -14.06
C PRO A 277 17.89 -15.20 -14.76
N THR A 278 16.82 -14.43 -14.68
CA THR A 278 16.75 -13.05 -15.15
C THR A 278 16.55 -12.12 -13.96
N ALA A 279 16.83 -10.83 -14.15
CA ALA A 279 16.92 -9.83 -13.08
C ALA A 279 15.60 -9.59 -12.29
N CYS A 280 14.49 -10.26 -12.63
CA CYS A 280 13.20 -10.09 -11.94
C CYS A 280 12.43 -11.38 -11.68
N ASP A 281 13.09 -12.54 -11.72
CA ASP A 281 12.44 -13.79 -11.32
C ASP A 281 12.09 -13.76 -9.84
N LEU A 282 10.83 -14.10 -9.55
CA LEU A 282 10.35 -14.38 -8.21
C LEU A 282 9.82 -15.82 -8.20
N PRO A 283 9.86 -16.52 -7.06
CA PRO A 283 9.20 -17.81 -6.95
C PRO A 283 7.71 -17.66 -7.28
N GLN A 284 7.18 -18.60 -8.05
CA GLN A 284 5.74 -18.69 -8.28
C GLN A 284 5.05 -19.19 -7.01
N ASP A 285 4.01 -18.51 -6.55
CA ASP A 285 3.18 -18.93 -5.42
C ASP A 285 1.70 -18.96 -5.80
N LEU A 286 1.15 -20.17 -5.88
CA LEU A 286 -0.24 -20.42 -6.23
C LEU A 286 -1.10 -20.74 -4.99
N SER A 287 -0.53 -20.73 -3.79
CA SER A 287 -1.17 -21.25 -2.58
C SER A 287 -2.35 -20.41 -2.11
N ARG A 288 -2.42 -19.13 -2.49
CA ARG A 288 -3.42 -18.17 -1.98
C ARG A 288 -3.89 -17.19 -3.06
N ARG A 289 -4.08 -17.67 -4.29
CA ARG A 289 -4.52 -16.81 -5.39
C ARG A 289 -5.88 -16.21 -5.09
N CYS A 290 -5.99 -14.90 -5.18
CA CYS A 290 -7.22 -14.14 -4.94
C CYS A 290 -8.20 -14.14 -6.14
N ASP A 291 -7.94 -14.95 -7.16
CA ASP A 291 -8.75 -15.10 -8.37
C ASP A 291 -9.46 -16.47 -8.46
N THR A 292 -9.27 -17.32 -7.45
CA THR A 292 -10.05 -18.56 -7.29
C THR A 292 -11.49 -18.19 -6.95
N ARG A 293 -12.38 -18.34 -7.93
CA ARG A 293 -13.83 -18.20 -7.76
C ARG A 293 -14.43 -19.46 -7.16
#